data_AF-A0A9Q9CM99-F1
#
_entry.id   AF-A0A9Q9CM99-F1
#
_cell.length_a   1.000
_cell.length_b   1.000
_cell.length_c   1.000
_cell.angle_alpha   90.00
_cell.angle_beta   90.00
_cell.angle_gamma   90.00
#
_symmetry.space_group_name_H-M   'P 1'
#
loop_
_entity.id
_entity.type
_entity.pdbx_description
1 polymer ?
#
loop_
_entity_poly.entity_id
_entity_poly.type
_entity_poly.pdbx_seq_one_letter_code
_entity_poly.pdbx_strand_id
1 'polypeptide(L)'
;MGMQFFLRSDQHRSNFRRALNQLMSTRGETLILSTGYISSSLFNDYNHDDFFNAINDGFKNFPYTEIIIIGGMFDSNLKNQYQFEGFIKYLIYLGYKVTYYKPKNPNWHAKIAMKLTNKTPVIAIIGSSNLTAPAYAEYQDIYKNYKFNVESDLLIWDHDLLDTFDGIDIIGTNHEKEVDFEELQKQKINMLLDTLYQTLQTHDSLKTVSRNHLVTLSPNPVEMLNYLENIFFDSANLKLDAKILETICNISFELDEIQSIKKNTSVEEQRFIMNDILDMRPTLNDSKLLSLLNTKIKR
;
A
#
# COMPACT_ATOMS: atom_id res chain seq x y z
N MET A 1 14.26 30.43 7.59
CA MET A 1 14.37 28.95 7.66
C MET A 1 13.49 28.44 8.78
N GLY A 2 12.55 27.55 8.45
CA GLY A 2 11.70 26.86 9.41
C GLY A 2 12.16 25.42 9.60
N MET A 3 11.90 24.87 10.78
CA MET A 3 12.25 23.49 11.13
C MET A 3 11.20 22.88 12.05
N GLN A 4 10.90 21.60 11.84
CA GLN A 4 9.98 20.85 12.68
C GLN A 4 10.49 19.42 12.87
N PHE A 5 10.70 19.05 14.13
CA PHE A 5 11.00 17.68 14.52
C PHE A 5 9.71 16.90 14.72
N PHE A 6 9.67 15.64 14.26
CA PHE A 6 8.57 14.75 14.55
C PHE A 6 9.04 13.32 14.81
N LEU A 7 8.29 12.66 15.68
CA LEU A 7 8.50 11.26 16.05
C LEU A 7 7.33 10.43 15.54
N ARG A 8 7.64 9.20 15.16
CA ARG A 8 6.67 8.12 14.99
C ARG A 8 6.78 7.18 16.19
N SER A 9 5.83 7.27 17.11
CA SER A 9 5.76 6.42 18.31
C SER A 9 4.59 5.44 18.32
N ASP A 10 3.64 5.60 17.40
CA ASP A 10 2.49 4.72 17.25
C ASP A 10 2.25 4.36 15.77
N GLN A 11 1.52 3.28 15.55
CA GLN A 11 1.28 2.70 14.24
C GLN A 11 0.04 3.24 13.52
N HIS A 12 -0.75 4.09 14.18
CA HIS A 12 -1.99 4.63 13.66
C HIS A 12 -1.73 5.86 12.79
N ARG A 13 -0.73 6.67 13.14
CA ARG A 13 -0.42 7.93 12.43
C ARG A 13 1.01 7.95 11.87
N SER A 14 1.17 8.61 10.73
CA SER A 14 2.45 8.72 10.04
C SER A 14 2.78 10.18 9.74
N ASN A 15 3.43 10.84 10.70
CA ASN A 15 3.95 12.20 10.50
C ASN A 15 4.97 12.24 9.34
N PHE A 16 5.71 11.16 9.13
CA PHE A 16 6.57 11.01 7.96
C PHE A 16 5.79 11.03 6.64
N ARG A 17 4.67 10.31 6.53
CA ARG A 17 3.82 10.35 5.34
C ARG A 17 3.26 11.74 5.09
N ARG A 18 2.75 12.41 6.13
CA ARG A 18 2.24 13.79 6.04
C ARG A 18 3.33 14.75 5.55
N ALA A 19 4.50 14.70 6.18
CA ALA A 19 5.66 15.52 5.79
C ALA A 19 6.10 15.23 4.37
N LEU A 20 6.21 13.95 3.99
CA LEU A 20 6.67 13.55 2.66
C LEU A 20 5.68 13.98 1.57
N ASN A 21 4.38 13.81 1.79
CA ASN A 21 3.36 14.25 0.85
C ASN A 21 3.35 15.78 0.72
N GLN A 22 3.48 16.51 1.83
CA GLN A 22 3.61 17.97 1.81
C GLN A 22 4.87 18.45 1.07
N LEU A 23 6.00 17.76 1.29
CA LEU A 23 7.24 18.02 0.56
C LEU A 23 7.09 17.78 -0.94
N MET A 24 6.42 16.69 -1.33
CA MET A 24 6.23 16.33 -2.74
C MET A 24 5.29 17.30 -3.46
N SER A 25 4.22 17.75 -2.78
CA SER A 25 3.21 18.69 -3.28
C SER A 25 3.65 20.15 -3.29
N THR A 26 4.72 20.48 -2.56
CA THR A 26 5.37 21.78 -2.65
C THR A 26 5.81 22.04 -4.10
N ARG A 27 5.61 23.25 -4.62
CA ARG A 27 5.96 23.59 -6.01
C ARG A 27 7.48 23.53 -6.20
N GLY A 28 7.93 22.78 -7.22
CA GLY A 28 9.34 22.76 -7.64
C GLY A 28 9.61 21.75 -8.74
N GLU A 29 10.63 21.99 -9.57
CA GLU A 29 10.89 21.14 -10.73
C GLU A 29 11.62 19.83 -10.43
N THR A 30 12.33 19.74 -9.30
CA THR A 30 13.13 18.53 -8.97
C THR A 30 12.71 17.96 -7.63
N LEU A 31 12.41 16.66 -7.59
CA LEU A 31 12.22 15.88 -6.37
C LEU A 31 13.40 14.93 -6.19
N ILE A 32 14.10 14.99 -5.05
CA ILE A 32 15.16 14.08 -4.68
C ILE A 32 14.65 13.13 -3.59
N LEU A 33 14.78 11.83 -3.84
CA LEU A 33 14.45 10.76 -2.90
C LEU A 33 15.70 9.90 -2.67
N SER A 34 16.31 10.02 -1.50
CA SER A 34 17.40 9.17 -1.05
C SER A 34 16.92 8.25 0.06
N THR A 35 17.10 6.94 -0.09
CA THR A 35 16.66 5.97 0.92
C THR A 35 17.59 4.77 0.97
N GLY A 36 17.74 4.17 2.15
CA GLY A 36 18.45 2.90 2.30
C GLY A 36 17.63 1.77 1.70
N TYR A 37 16.38 1.64 2.15
CA TYR A 37 15.44 0.64 1.69
C TYR A 37 14.26 1.29 0.98
N ILE A 38 13.71 0.59 -0.01
CA ILE A 38 12.45 0.97 -0.65
C ILE A 38 11.61 -0.27 -0.85
N SER A 39 10.30 -0.16 -0.65
CA SER A 39 9.40 -1.30 -0.79
C SER A 39 8.20 -0.97 -1.64
N SER A 40 7.81 -1.89 -2.52
CA SER A 40 6.57 -1.77 -3.30
C SER A 40 5.33 -1.71 -2.40
N SER A 41 5.42 -2.23 -1.16
CA SER A 41 4.36 -2.10 -0.17
C SER A 41 4.07 -0.67 0.26
N LEU A 42 4.95 0.29 -0.06
CA LEU A 42 4.67 1.73 0.09
C LEU A 42 3.33 2.11 -0.57
N PHE A 43 2.96 1.41 -1.65
CA PHE A 43 1.74 1.65 -2.42
C PHE A 43 0.56 0.75 -2.00
N ASN A 44 0.74 -0.14 -1.02
CA ASN A 44 -0.32 -1.02 -0.54
C ASN A 44 -1.12 -0.38 0.61
N ASP A 45 -0.92 0.92 0.86
CA ASP A 45 -1.69 1.71 1.79
C ASP A 45 -3.05 2.06 1.20
N TYR A 46 -4.08 2.27 2.04
CA TYR A 46 -5.45 2.57 1.60
C TYR A 46 -5.55 3.85 0.75
N ASN A 47 -4.55 4.72 0.86
CA ASN A 47 -4.42 5.99 0.15
C ASN A 47 -3.20 6.00 -0.80
N HIS A 48 -3.02 4.93 -1.58
CA HIS A 48 -1.95 4.82 -2.58
C HIS A 48 -1.87 6.03 -3.54
N ASP A 49 -3.01 6.64 -3.85
CA ASP A 49 -3.10 7.82 -4.74
C ASP A 49 -2.46 9.07 -4.14
N ASP A 50 -2.40 9.22 -2.80
CA ASP A 50 -1.88 10.43 -2.15
C ASP A 50 -0.41 10.68 -2.55
N PHE A 51 0.37 9.61 -2.68
CA PHE A 51 1.79 9.71 -3.02
C PHE A 51 1.98 10.31 -4.43
N PHE A 52 1.24 9.80 -5.42
CA PHE A 52 1.35 10.26 -6.80
C PHE A 52 0.65 11.59 -7.04
N ASN A 53 -0.49 11.81 -6.39
CA ASN A 53 -1.19 13.11 -6.42
C ASN A 53 -0.28 14.22 -5.89
N ALA A 54 0.41 13.98 -4.76
CA ALA A 54 1.36 14.94 -4.23
C ALA A 54 2.51 15.24 -5.21
N ILE A 55 3.08 14.22 -5.87
CA ILE A 55 4.12 14.45 -6.90
C ILE A 55 3.56 15.32 -8.04
N ASN A 56 2.39 14.97 -8.56
CA ASN A 56 1.74 15.68 -9.67
C ASN A 56 1.43 17.13 -9.32
N ASP A 57 0.92 17.38 -8.12
CA ASP A 57 0.61 18.73 -7.63
C ASP A 57 1.87 19.59 -7.53
N GLY A 58 2.96 19.06 -6.97
CA GLY A 58 4.21 19.80 -6.85
C GLY A 58 4.92 20.06 -8.19
N PHE A 59 4.67 19.22 -9.20
CA PHE A 59 5.18 19.38 -10.56
C PHE A 59 4.27 20.20 -11.47
N LYS A 60 3.07 20.57 -11.01
CA LYS A 60 2.10 21.32 -11.80
C LYS A 60 2.67 22.64 -12.30
N ASN A 61 2.50 22.88 -13.60
CA ASN A 61 2.98 24.07 -14.34
C ASN A 61 4.51 24.21 -14.47
N PHE A 62 5.29 23.16 -14.21
CA PHE A 62 6.71 23.13 -14.56
C PHE A 62 6.91 22.41 -15.90
N PRO A 63 7.57 23.05 -16.90
CA PRO A 63 7.73 22.45 -18.23
C PRO A 63 8.74 21.30 -18.27
N TYR A 64 9.67 21.26 -17.30
CA TYR A 64 10.71 20.25 -17.21
C TYR A 64 10.84 19.79 -15.77
N THR A 65 10.36 18.59 -15.47
CA THR A 65 10.36 18.02 -14.12
C THR A 65 11.22 16.78 -14.05
N GLU A 66 11.81 16.50 -12.89
CA GLU A 66 12.66 15.33 -12.68
C GLU A 66 12.53 14.76 -11.27
N ILE A 67 12.53 13.43 -11.18
CA ILE A 67 12.71 12.71 -9.92
C ILE A 67 14.12 12.12 -9.92
N ILE A 68 14.91 12.49 -8.92
CA ILE A 68 16.23 11.93 -8.68
C ILE A 68 16.13 10.93 -7.54
N ILE A 69 16.52 9.68 -7.79
CA ILE A 69 16.43 8.61 -6.79
C ILE A 69 17.81 8.07 -6.47
N ILE A 70 18.17 8.04 -5.19
CA ILE A 70 19.44 7.49 -4.71
C ILE A 70 19.11 6.36 -3.75
N GLY A 71 19.47 5.12 -4.09
CA GLY A 71 19.17 3.98 -3.23
C GLY A 71 20.30 2.97 -3.09
N GLY A 72 20.29 2.28 -1.96
CA GLY A 72 21.31 1.31 -1.59
C GLY A 72 20.76 0.17 -0.74
N MET A 73 21.51 -0.24 0.28
CA MET A 73 21.29 -1.46 1.09
C MET A 73 20.90 -2.67 0.24
N PHE A 74 21.62 -2.89 -0.86
CA PHE A 74 21.40 -4.06 -1.70
C PHE A 74 21.95 -5.28 -0.98
N ASP A 75 21.04 -6.16 -0.59
CA ASP A 75 21.34 -7.42 0.06
C ASP A 75 21.88 -8.45 -0.95
N SER A 76 22.60 -9.45 -0.44
CA SER A 76 23.21 -10.49 -1.26
C SER A 76 22.19 -11.33 -2.03
N ASN A 77 20.93 -11.37 -1.59
CA ASN A 77 19.83 -12.05 -2.26
C ASN A 77 19.13 -11.15 -3.32
N LEU A 78 19.62 -9.93 -3.56
CA LEU A 78 19.12 -8.94 -4.51
C LEU A 78 17.67 -8.47 -4.28
N LYS A 79 17.03 -8.83 -3.17
CA LYS A 79 15.63 -8.49 -2.90
C LYS A 79 15.44 -6.97 -2.87
N ASN A 80 16.26 -6.24 -2.13
CA ASN A 80 16.14 -4.78 -2.03
C ASN A 80 16.49 -4.11 -3.35
N GLN A 81 17.42 -4.69 -4.11
CA GLN A 81 17.76 -4.20 -5.44
C GLN A 81 16.58 -4.33 -6.41
N TYR A 82 15.88 -5.46 -6.40
CA TYR A 82 14.68 -5.64 -7.24
C TYR A 82 13.55 -4.70 -6.85
N GLN A 83 13.33 -4.45 -5.54
CA GLN A 83 12.35 -3.46 -5.10
C GLN A 83 12.71 -2.05 -5.55
N PHE A 84 13.99 -1.68 -5.48
CA PHE A 84 14.50 -0.40 -5.97
C PHE A 84 14.32 -0.21 -7.47
N GLU A 85 14.74 -1.19 -8.27
CA GLU A 85 14.59 -1.16 -9.72
C GLU A 85 13.12 -1.19 -10.14
N GLY A 86 12.28 -1.94 -9.43
CA GLY A 86 10.84 -2.00 -9.66
C GLY A 86 10.17 -0.65 -9.44
N PHE A 87 10.50 0.04 -8.34
CA PHE A 87 9.99 1.38 -8.05
C PHE A 87 10.38 2.39 -9.14
N ILE A 88 11.64 2.39 -9.58
CA ILE A 88 12.12 3.25 -10.67
C ILE A 88 11.34 2.98 -11.97
N LYS A 89 11.24 1.71 -12.36
CA LYS A 89 10.52 1.30 -13.58
C LYS A 89 9.06 1.73 -13.52
N TYR A 90 8.43 1.64 -12.34
CA TYR A 90 7.04 2.05 -12.17
C TYR A 90 6.86 3.57 -12.36
N LEU A 91 7.74 4.40 -11.77
CA LEU A 91 7.71 5.84 -12.00
C LEU A 91 7.93 6.22 -13.48
N ILE A 92 8.87 5.56 -14.16
CA ILE A 92 9.10 5.75 -15.59
C ILE A 92 7.86 5.35 -16.40
N TYR A 93 7.22 4.23 -16.05
CA TYR A 93 5.99 3.77 -16.68
C TYR A 93 4.84 4.77 -16.53
N LEU A 94 4.74 5.44 -15.37
CA LEU A 94 3.78 6.52 -15.12
C LEU A 94 4.11 7.83 -15.88
N GLY A 95 5.22 7.88 -16.62
CA GLY A 95 5.61 9.01 -17.46
C GLY A 95 6.55 10.02 -16.78
N TYR A 96 7.03 9.75 -15.56
CA TYR A 96 7.99 10.63 -14.90
C TYR A 96 9.38 10.50 -15.52
N LYS A 97 10.09 11.63 -15.66
CA LYS A 97 11.53 11.63 -15.92
C LYS A 97 12.25 11.24 -14.62
N VAL A 98 12.93 10.10 -14.64
CA VAL A 98 13.65 9.58 -13.46
C VAL A 98 15.13 9.46 -13.77
N THR A 99 15.96 10.12 -12.94
CA THR A 99 17.40 9.88 -12.86
C THR A 99 17.68 9.09 -11.59
N TYR A 100 18.47 8.02 -11.67
CA TYR A 100 18.75 7.20 -10.48
C TYR A 100 20.23 6.90 -10.31
N TYR A 101 20.65 6.81 -9.04
CA TYR A 101 22.02 6.52 -8.64
C TYR A 101 22.06 5.31 -7.70
N LYS A 102 22.98 4.40 -8.00
CA LYS A 102 23.35 3.27 -7.15
C LYS A 102 24.75 3.55 -6.59
N PRO A 103 24.88 3.87 -5.29
CA PRO A 103 26.18 4.08 -4.67
C PRO A 103 27.07 2.85 -4.83
N LYS A 104 28.37 3.07 -5.06
CA LYS A 104 29.34 1.97 -5.17
C LYS A 104 29.43 1.14 -3.89
N ASN A 105 29.19 1.76 -2.74
CA ASN A 105 29.11 1.07 -1.47
C ASN A 105 27.69 0.50 -1.29
N PRO A 106 27.53 -0.83 -1.19
CA PRO A 106 26.21 -1.44 -1.01
C PRO A 106 25.54 -1.07 0.32
N ASN A 107 26.30 -0.56 1.30
CA ASN A 107 25.79 -0.15 2.62
C ASN A 107 25.28 1.31 2.68
N TRP A 108 24.88 1.89 1.55
CA TRP A 108 24.25 3.21 1.57
C TRP A 108 22.92 3.16 2.30
N HIS A 109 22.81 3.89 3.41
CA HIS A 109 21.66 3.85 4.32
C HIS A 109 21.10 5.25 4.65
N ALA A 110 21.44 6.27 3.85
CA ALA A 110 20.92 7.62 4.03
C ALA A 110 19.43 7.71 3.66
N LYS A 111 18.70 8.61 4.34
CA LYS A 111 17.26 8.79 4.20
C LYS A 111 16.96 10.29 4.17
N ILE A 112 16.81 10.80 2.97
CA ILE A 112 16.67 12.22 2.69
C ILE A 112 15.63 12.38 1.58
N ALA A 113 14.63 13.23 1.80
CA ALA A 113 13.76 13.71 0.74
C ALA A 113 13.96 15.22 0.58
N MET A 114 13.93 15.74 -0.64
CA MET A 114 14.14 17.16 -0.90
C MET A 114 13.42 17.62 -2.16
N LYS A 115 12.79 18.79 -2.11
CA LYS A 115 12.23 19.48 -3.28
C LYS A 115 13.09 20.69 -3.63
N LEU A 116 13.40 20.84 -4.92
CA LEU A 116 14.15 21.98 -5.44
C LEU A 116 13.28 22.83 -6.37
N THR A 117 13.47 24.15 -6.27
CA THR A 117 12.98 25.14 -7.23
C THR A 117 14.14 25.98 -7.73
N ASN A 118 14.28 26.10 -9.05
CA ASN A 118 15.47 26.66 -9.71
C ASN A 118 16.79 26.12 -9.12
N LYS A 119 16.88 24.80 -8.93
CA LYS A 119 18.02 24.10 -8.29
C LYS A 119 18.32 24.52 -6.84
N THR A 120 17.44 25.28 -6.20
CA THR A 120 17.57 25.72 -4.80
C THR A 120 16.67 24.86 -3.92
N PRO A 121 17.18 24.29 -2.80
CA PRO A 121 16.34 23.55 -1.86
C PRO A 121 15.25 24.43 -1.24
N VAL A 122 14.02 23.95 -1.30
CA VAL A 122 12.85 24.66 -0.76
C VAL A 122 12.37 24.00 0.53
N ILE A 123 12.32 22.67 0.52
CA ILE A 123 11.87 21.85 1.64
C ILE A 123 12.58 20.50 1.60
N ALA A 124 12.95 19.98 2.78
CA ALA A 124 13.68 18.74 2.92
C ALA A 124 13.27 17.98 4.20
N ILE A 125 13.33 16.65 4.13
CA ILE A 125 13.22 15.75 5.27
C ILE A 125 14.54 15.00 5.41
N ILE A 126 15.05 14.91 6.64
CA ILE A 126 16.22 14.11 6.98
C ILE A 126 15.91 13.33 8.25
N GLY A 127 16.16 12.02 8.26
CA GLY A 127 15.90 11.23 9.46
C GLY A 127 16.13 9.73 9.31
N SER A 128 15.32 8.95 10.02
CA SER A 128 15.44 7.49 10.10
C SER A 128 14.41 6.74 9.25
N SER A 129 13.39 7.43 8.72
CA SER A 129 12.31 6.83 7.92
C SER A 129 12.76 6.43 6.51
N ASN A 130 12.63 5.14 6.16
CA ASN A 130 12.83 4.67 4.78
C ASN A 130 11.56 4.86 3.93
N LEU A 131 11.69 4.79 2.61
CA LEU A 131 10.54 4.70 1.69
C LEU A 131 9.90 3.30 1.70
N THR A 132 9.40 2.87 2.85
CA THR A 132 8.80 1.55 3.07
C THR A 132 7.49 1.67 3.84
N ALA A 133 6.58 0.69 3.68
CA ALA A 133 5.32 0.67 4.44
C ALA A 133 5.50 0.80 5.96
N PRO A 134 6.48 0.14 6.63
CA PRO A 134 6.76 0.34 8.05
C PRO A 134 6.91 1.78 8.52
N ALA A 135 7.50 2.67 7.70
CA ALA A 135 7.69 4.06 8.05
C ALA A 135 6.55 4.96 7.51
N TYR A 136 6.00 4.63 6.34
CA TYR A 136 5.03 5.47 5.65
C TYR A 136 3.57 5.17 6.01
N ALA A 137 3.17 3.90 6.14
CA ALA A 137 1.77 3.53 6.27
C ALA A 137 1.13 4.01 7.58
N GLU A 138 -0.18 4.27 7.53
CA GLU A 138 -1.04 4.52 8.70
C GLU A 138 -1.88 3.26 8.99
N TYR A 139 -2.36 3.11 10.22
CA TYR A 139 -3.17 1.98 10.67
C TYR A 139 -2.58 0.58 10.35
N GLN A 140 -1.29 0.37 10.65
CA GLN A 140 -0.61 -0.90 10.32
C GLN A 140 -1.24 -2.14 10.97
N ASP A 141 -2.02 -2.00 12.05
CA ASP A 141 -2.78 -3.12 12.66
C ASP A 141 -3.74 -3.82 11.69
N ILE A 142 -4.25 -3.09 10.68
CA ILE A 142 -5.08 -3.66 9.61
C ILE A 142 -4.27 -4.66 8.78
N TYR A 143 -2.95 -4.52 8.78
CA TYR A 143 -2.02 -5.29 7.99
C TYR A 143 -1.07 -6.02 8.94
N LYS A 144 -1.51 -7.14 9.51
CA LYS A 144 -0.78 -7.98 10.51
C LYS A 144 0.67 -8.37 10.13
N ASN A 145 1.15 -8.01 8.94
CA ASN A 145 2.48 -8.31 8.40
C ASN A 145 3.45 -7.13 8.34
N TYR A 146 3.05 -5.90 8.71
CA TYR A 146 4.00 -4.79 8.80
C TYR A 146 4.60 -4.72 10.20
N LYS A 147 5.93 -4.79 10.27
CA LYS A 147 6.66 -4.48 11.50
C LYS A 147 6.63 -2.97 11.68
N PHE A 148 6.06 -2.52 12.79
CA PHE A 148 6.10 -1.12 13.19
C PHE A 148 7.53 -0.66 13.46
N ASN A 149 7.89 0.52 12.94
CA ASN A 149 9.15 1.18 13.24
C ASN A 149 8.91 2.43 14.09
N VAL A 150 9.73 2.58 15.13
CA VAL A 150 9.92 3.87 15.80
C VAL A 150 10.88 4.69 14.96
N GLU A 151 10.45 5.85 14.51
CA GLU A 151 11.21 6.70 13.59
C GLU A 151 11.27 8.14 14.12
N SER A 152 12.34 8.86 13.78
CA SER A 152 12.50 10.27 14.07
C SER A 152 13.02 10.99 12.83
N ASP A 153 12.37 12.08 12.46
CA ASP A 153 12.74 12.86 11.29
C ASP A 153 12.65 14.36 11.57
N LEU A 154 13.37 15.14 10.75
CA LEU A 154 13.40 16.58 10.77
C LEU A 154 12.94 17.12 9.41
N LEU A 155 11.86 17.89 9.41
CA LEU A 155 11.45 18.72 8.29
C LEU A 155 12.17 20.08 8.37
N ILE A 156 12.75 20.52 7.27
CA ILE A 156 13.45 21.80 7.14
C ILE A 156 12.90 22.50 5.91
N TRP A 157 12.61 23.79 5.99
CA TRP A 157 12.16 24.56 4.85
C TRP A 157 12.69 25.99 4.84
N ASP A 158 12.70 26.58 3.66
CA ASP A 158 13.00 27.99 3.48
C ASP A 158 11.70 28.81 3.64
N HIS A 159 11.67 29.73 4.61
CA HIS A 159 10.51 30.59 4.85
C HIS A 159 10.32 31.61 3.73
N ASP A 160 11.40 32.03 3.06
CA ASP A 160 11.31 33.03 2.00
C ASP A 160 10.73 32.41 0.71
N LEU A 161 10.88 31.09 0.55
CA LEU A 161 10.35 30.33 -0.59
C LEU A 161 9.01 29.64 -0.27
N LEU A 162 8.66 29.48 1.01
CA LEU A 162 7.41 28.93 1.51
C LEU A 162 6.83 29.80 2.63
N ASP A 163 6.47 31.02 2.27
CA ASP A 163 6.02 32.08 3.18
C ASP A 163 4.74 31.74 3.97
N THR A 164 3.86 30.91 3.42
CA THR A 164 2.62 30.46 4.09
C THR A 164 2.73 29.08 4.73
N PHE A 165 3.92 28.47 4.77
CA PHE A 165 4.12 27.14 5.34
C PHE A 165 4.71 27.22 6.75
N ASP A 166 3.92 26.79 7.73
CA ASP A 166 4.27 26.79 9.16
C ASP A 166 4.61 25.39 9.70
N GLY A 167 4.80 24.41 8.81
CA GLY A 167 5.01 23.01 9.16
C GLY A 167 3.77 22.14 8.93
N ILE A 168 3.88 20.87 9.30
CA ILE A 168 2.77 19.91 9.24
C ILE A 168 2.03 19.86 10.58
N ASP A 169 0.72 19.61 10.54
CA ASP A 169 -0.05 19.30 11.74
C ASP A 169 0.32 17.91 12.28
N ILE A 170 1.11 17.89 13.35
CA ILE A 170 1.56 16.70 14.08
C ILE A 170 0.55 16.19 15.12
N ILE A 171 -0.37 17.05 15.57
CA ILE A 171 -1.36 16.70 16.60
C ILE A 171 -2.63 16.15 15.94
N GLY A 172 -2.88 16.50 14.68
CA GLY A 172 -4.14 16.19 14.02
C GLY A 172 -5.28 16.91 14.74
N THR A 173 -5.15 18.23 14.91
CA THR A 173 -6.20 19.06 15.53
C THR A 173 -7.43 19.28 14.66
N ASN A 174 -7.57 18.50 13.58
CA ASN A 174 -8.87 18.31 12.95
C ASN A 174 -9.50 17.02 13.52
N HIS A 175 -10.39 17.21 14.49
CA HIS A 175 -11.54 16.32 14.72
C HIS A 175 -12.42 16.16 13.45
N GLU A 176 -12.13 16.90 12.38
CA GLU A 176 -12.72 16.72 11.07
C GLU A 176 -11.85 15.76 10.23
N LYS A 177 -12.30 14.50 10.19
CA LYS A 177 -11.75 13.36 9.44
C LYS A 177 -10.55 12.67 10.09
N GLU A 178 -10.71 12.22 11.33
CA GLU A 178 -10.48 10.78 11.51
C GLU A 178 -11.38 10.11 10.47
N VAL A 179 -10.80 9.66 9.34
CA VAL A 179 -11.52 8.71 8.50
C VAL A 179 -11.80 7.57 9.45
N ASP A 180 -13.08 7.41 9.80
CA ASP A 180 -13.52 6.41 10.76
C ASP A 180 -12.85 5.10 10.34
N PHE A 181 -12.22 4.41 11.26
CA PHE A 181 -11.64 3.10 10.98
C PHE A 181 -12.66 2.20 10.28
N GLU A 182 -13.95 2.37 10.60
CA GLU A 182 -15.04 1.72 9.87
C GLU A 182 -15.19 2.17 8.40
N GLU A 183 -14.97 3.45 8.09
CA GLU A 183 -15.00 3.99 6.74
C GLU A 183 -13.83 3.47 5.89
N LEU A 184 -12.61 3.39 6.46
CA LEU A 184 -11.46 2.78 5.79
C LEU A 184 -11.68 1.29 5.49
N GLN A 185 -12.24 0.56 6.47
CA GLN A 185 -12.62 -0.84 6.25
C GLN A 185 -13.67 -0.98 5.14
N LYS A 186 -14.70 -0.13 5.13
CA LYS A 186 -15.72 -0.12 4.07
C LYS A 186 -15.11 0.16 2.70
N GLN A 187 -14.19 1.10 2.59
CA GLN A 187 -13.50 1.41 1.33
C GLN A 187 -12.68 0.22 0.83
N LYS A 188 -11.89 -0.42 1.71
CA LYS A 188 -11.11 -1.61 1.36
C LYS A 188 -11.99 -2.78 0.93
N ILE A 189 -13.08 -3.04 1.66
CA ILE A 189 -14.07 -4.06 1.28
C ILE A 189 -14.62 -3.75 -0.11
N ASN A 190 -15.06 -2.51 -0.38
CA ASN A 190 -15.59 -2.14 -1.69
C ASN A 190 -14.59 -2.37 -2.83
N MET A 191 -13.31 -2.01 -2.64
CA MET A 191 -12.25 -2.26 -3.63
C MET A 191 -12.04 -3.76 -3.91
N LEU A 192 -12.07 -4.59 -2.87
CA LEU A 192 -12.00 -6.05 -3.01
C LEU A 192 -13.22 -6.59 -3.78
N LEU A 193 -14.43 -6.12 -3.44
CA LEU A 193 -15.66 -6.52 -4.14
C LEU A 193 -15.66 -6.09 -5.60
N ASP A 194 -15.13 -4.91 -5.91
CA ASP A 194 -14.96 -4.42 -7.28
C ASP A 194 -14.00 -5.31 -8.08
N THR A 195 -12.86 -5.65 -7.50
CA THR A 195 -11.86 -6.54 -8.12
C THR A 195 -12.45 -7.92 -8.39
N LEU A 196 -13.16 -8.49 -7.41
CA LEU A 196 -13.85 -9.76 -7.54
C LEU A 196 -14.88 -9.68 -8.67
N TYR A 197 -15.77 -8.70 -8.62
CA TYR A 197 -16.83 -8.54 -9.61
C TYR A 197 -16.26 -8.46 -11.02
N GLN A 198 -15.27 -7.60 -11.27
CA GLN A 198 -14.67 -7.45 -12.59
C GLN A 198 -14.03 -8.74 -13.10
N THR A 199 -13.40 -9.51 -12.21
CA THR A 199 -12.76 -10.79 -12.54
C THR A 199 -13.82 -11.86 -12.85
N LEU A 200 -14.92 -11.91 -12.12
CA LEU A 200 -16.03 -12.83 -12.42
C LEU A 200 -16.70 -12.48 -13.76
N GLN A 201 -16.81 -11.19 -14.11
CA GLN A 201 -17.41 -10.75 -15.38
C GLN A 201 -16.59 -11.14 -16.62
N THR A 202 -15.31 -11.54 -16.47
CA THR A 202 -14.52 -12.03 -17.62
C THR A 202 -14.95 -13.42 -18.09
N HIS A 203 -15.83 -14.11 -17.36
CA HIS A 203 -16.31 -15.45 -17.70
C HIS A 203 -17.83 -15.50 -17.86
N ASP A 204 -18.32 -16.01 -18.99
CA ASP A 204 -19.74 -15.95 -19.35
C ASP A 204 -20.67 -16.65 -18.35
N SER A 205 -20.23 -17.76 -17.75
CA SER A 205 -21.00 -18.51 -16.75
C SER A 205 -21.15 -17.80 -15.40
N LEU A 206 -20.32 -16.79 -15.13
CA LEU A 206 -20.27 -16.07 -13.85
C LEU A 206 -20.82 -14.64 -13.93
N LYS A 207 -21.23 -14.19 -15.12
CA LYS A 207 -21.86 -12.87 -15.33
C LYS A 207 -23.16 -12.67 -14.56
N THR A 208 -23.77 -13.75 -14.08
CA THR A 208 -24.96 -13.73 -13.22
C THR A 208 -24.69 -13.19 -11.82
N VAL A 209 -23.43 -13.19 -11.37
CA VAL A 209 -23.03 -12.60 -10.09
C VAL A 209 -23.11 -11.08 -10.20
N SER A 210 -23.98 -10.46 -9.39
CA SER A 210 -24.14 -9.00 -9.38
C SER A 210 -23.30 -8.34 -8.30
N ARG A 211 -22.71 -7.19 -8.63
CA ARG A 211 -21.99 -6.35 -7.66
C ARG A 211 -22.88 -5.97 -6.46
N ASN A 212 -24.14 -5.63 -6.71
CA ASN A 212 -25.07 -5.24 -5.65
C ASN A 212 -25.31 -6.38 -4.65
N HIS A 213 -25.35 -7.62 -5.12
CA HIS A 213 -25.48 -8.77 -4.24
C HIS A 213 -24.25 -8.94 -3.35
N LEU A 214 -23.03 -8.84 -3.92
CA LEU A 214 -21.78 -8.87 -3.15
C LEU A 214 -21.72 -7.79 -2.07
N VAL A 215 -22.14 -6.56 -2.39
CA VAL A 215 -22.21 -5.45 -1.43
C VAL A 215 -23.22 -5.73 -0.32
N THR A 216 -24.37 -6.32 -0.66
CA THR A 216 -25.44 -6.65 0.30
C THR A 216 -25.00 -7.73 1.30
N LEU A 217 -24.19 -8.70 0.86
CA LEU A 217 -23.64 -9.75 1.71
C LEU A 217 -22.47 -9.27 2.59
N SER A 218 -21.74 -8.23 2.15
CA SER A 218 -20.54 -7.74 2.84
C SER A 218 -20.67 -7.42 4.35
N PRO A 219 -21.84 -6.99 4.89
CA PRO A 219 -22.00 -6.79 6.33
C PRO A 219 -22.11 -8.10 7.13
N ASN A 220 -22.36 -9.24 6.46
CA ASN A 220 -22.50 -10.57 7.07
C ASN A 220 -21.36 -11.51 6.63
N PRO A 221 -20.28 -11.62 7.42
CA PRO A 221 -19.08 -12.39 7.07
C PRO A 221 -19.35 -13.84 6.68
N VAL A 222 -20.21 -14.52 7.43
CA VAL A 222 -20.49 -15.95 7.23
C VAL A 222 -21.23 -16.15 5.92
N GLU A 223 -22.27 -15.35 5.66
CA GLU A 223 -23.01 -15.43 4.40
C GLU A 223 -22.14 -15.06 3.20
N MET A 224 -21.28 -14.05 3.35
CA MET A 224 -20.34 -13.64 2.31
C MET A 224 -19.34 -14.75 1.97
N LEU A 225 -18.69 -15.35 2.99
CA LEU A 225 -17.71 -16.40 2.78
C LEU A 225 -18.34 -17.67 2.18
N ASN A 226 -19.51 -18.08 2.67
CA ASN A 226 -20.26 -19.20 2.10
C ASN A 226 -20.65 -18.93 0.64
N TYR A 227 -21.01 -17.69 0.30
CA TYR A 227 -21.32 -17.32 -1.08
C TYR A 227 -20.09 -17.40 -1.99
N LEU A 228 -18.94 -16.89 -1.53
CA LEU A 228 -17.68 -16.97 -2.26
C LEU A 228 -17.19 -18.41 -2.44
N GLU A 229 -17.40 -19.24 -1.43
CA GLU A 229 -17.12 -20.67 -1.49
C GLU A 229 -17.96 -21.36 -2.56
N ASN A 230 -19.26 -21.10 -2.63
CA ASN A 230 -20.11 -21.64 -3.70
C ASN A 230 -19.62 -21.18 -5.09
N ILE A 231 -19.28 -19.90 -5.26
CA ILE A 231 -18.69 -19.40 -6.51
C ILE A 231 -17.38 -20.12 -6.83
N PHE A 232 -16.55 -20.39 -5.82
CA PHE A 232 -15.30 -21.12 -5.98
C PHE A 232 -15.53 -22.56 -6.44
N PHE A 233 -16.48 -23.28 -5.83
CA PHE A 233 -16.87 -24.64 -6.24
C PHE A 233 -17.43 -24.66 -7.66
N ASP A 234 -18.34 -23.76 -8.00
CA ASP A 234 -18.89 -23.65 -9.35
C ASP A 234 -17.78 -23.36 -10.37
N SER A 235 -16.84 -22.46 -10.03
CA SER A 235 -15.69 -22.12 -10.87
C SER A 235 -14.72 -23.29 -11.04
N ALA A 236 -14.46 -24.05 -9.98
CA ALA A 236 -13.58 -25.20 -10.02
C ALA A 236 -14.19 -26.34 -10.85
N ASN A 237 -15.49 -26.60 -10.68
CA ASN A 237 -16.23 -27.61 -11.44
C ASN A 237 -16.28 -27.28 -12.94
N LEU A 238 -16.36 -26.00 -13.28
CA LEU A 238 -16.31 -25.51 -14.66
C LEU A 238 -14.90 -25.49 -15.26
N LYS A 239 -13.86 -25.88 -14.49
CA LYS A 239 -12.44 -25.84 -14.87
C LYS A 239 -12.00 -24.46 -15.36
N LEU A 240 -12.48 -23.42 -14.68
CA LEU A 240 -12.15 -22.04 -15.02
C LEU A 240 -10.67 -21.74 -14.80
N ASP A 241 -10.20 -20.64 -15.41
CA ASP A 241 -8.82 -20.16 -15.30
C ASP A 241 -8.37 -20.10 -13.83
N ALA A 242 -7.18 -20.63 -13.56
CA ALA A 242 -6.53 -20.61 -12.25
C ALA A 242 -6.48 -19.20 -11.65
N LYS A 243 -6.41 -18.16 -12.49
CA LYS A 243 -6.46 -16.75 -12.06
C LYS A 243 -7.78 -16.36 -11.37
N ILE A 244 -8.91 -16.90 -11.83
CA ILE A 244 -10.22 -16.64 -11.22
C ILE A 244 -10.29 -17.29 -9.85
N LEU A 245 -9.88 -18.55 -9.76
CA LEU A 245 -9.82 -19.31 -8.50
C LEU A 245 -8.86 -18.65 -7.49
N GLU A 246 -7.69 -18.21 -7.93
CA GLU A 246 -6.73 -17.46 -7.12
C GLU A 246 -7.31 -16.14 -6.60
N THR A 247 -8.03 -15.40 -7.45
CA THR A 247 -8.66 -14.13 -7.08
C THR A 247 -9.75 -14.34 -6.03
N ILE A 248 -10.61 -15.35 -6.21
CA ILE A 248 -11.64 -15.69 -5.23
C ILE A 248 -10.99 -16.06 -3.90
N CYS A 249 -10.00 -16.95 -3.89
CA CYS A 249 -9.28 -17.33 -2.67
C CYS A 249 -8.67 -16.12 -1.96
N ASN A 250 -7.89 -15.29 -2.67
CA ASN A 250 -7.22 -14.13 -2.07
C ASN A 250 -8.22 -13.15 -1.44
N ILE A 251 -9.32 -12.88 -2.14
CA ILE A 251 -10.35 -11.96 -1.66
C ILE A 251 -11.09 -12.56 -0.46
N SER A 252 -11.42 -13.86 -0.47
CA SER A 252 -12.00 -14.53 0.69
C SER A 252 -11.12 -14.42 1.92
N PHE A 253 -9.80 -14.64 1.78
CA PHE A 253 -8.84 -14.47 2.89
C PHE A 253 -8.78 -13.03 3.39
N GLU A 254 -8.74 -12.04 2.50
CA GLU A 254 -8.67 -10.64 2.91
C GLU A 254 -9.96 -10.15 3.56
N LEU A 255 -11.13 -10.60 3.08
CA LEU A 255 -12.42 -10.27 3.69
C LEU A 255 -12.56 -10.87 5.09
N ASP A 256 -12.18 -12.14 5.27
CA ASP A 256 -12.15 -12.78 6.59
C ASP A 256 -11.18 -12.06 7.54
N GLU A 257 -10.00 -11.66 7.06
CA GLU A 257 -9.04 -10.92 7.87
C GLU A 257 -9.60 -9.55 8.32
N ILE A 258 -10.26 -8.80 7.42
CA ILE A 258 -10.88 -7.51 7.76
C ILE A 258 -12.05 -7.69 8.74
N GLN A 259 -12.87 -8.73 8.56
CA GLN A 259 -14.09 -8.94 9.34
C GLN A 259 -13.85 -9.61 10.70
N SER A 260 -12.82 -10.45 10.82
CA SER A 260 -12.36 -11.04 12.09
C SER A 260 -11.81 -9.99 13.07
N ILE A 261 -11.33 -8.85 12.58
CA ILE A 261 -10.95 -7.70 13.41
C ILE A 261 -12.18 -7.07 14.10
N LYS A 262 -13.39 -7.21 13.52
CA LYS A 262 -14.62 -6.54 13.98
C LYS A 262 -15.45 -7.37 14.97
N LYS A 263 -15.29 -8.69 15.00
CA LYS A 263 -16.09 -9.58 15.86
C LYS A 263 -15.18 -10.63 16.50
N ASN A 264 -15.32 -10.84 17.81
CA ASN A 264 -14.85 -12.03 18.53
C ASN A 264 -15.60 -13.29 18.03
N THR A 265 -15.59 -13.55 16.73
CA THR A 265 -16.15 -14.77 16.13
C THR A 265 -15.24 -15.92 16.58
N SER A 266 -15.83 -17.02 17.05
CA SER A 266 -15.05 -18.14 17.55
C SER A 266 -14.19 -18.71 16.43
N VAL A 267 -12.93 -19.00 16.76
CA VAL A 267 -11.92 -19.61 15.88
C VAL A 267 -12.39 -20.93 15.23
N GLU A 268 -13.46 -21.54 15.77
CA GLU A 268 -13.99 -22.84 15.36
C GLU A 268 -14.89 -22.77 14.11
N GLU A 269 -15.74 -21.76 13.97
CA GLU A 269 -16.59 -21.58 12.77
C GLU A 269 -15.74 -21.18 11.54
N GLN A 270 -14.66 -20.42 11.76
CA GLN A 270 -13.72 -19.97 10.73
C GLN A 270 -12.83 -21.10 10.18
N ARG A 271 -12.46 -22.07 11.03
CA ARG A 271 -11.72 -23.26 10.61
C ARG A 271 -12.56 -24.20 9.74
N PHE A 272 -13.88 -24.20 9.92
CA PHE A 272 -14.79 -25.08 9.19
C PHE A 272 -14.88 -24.70 7.69
N ILE A 273 -15.17 -23.44 7.37
CA ILE A 273 -15.26 -22.92 5.99
C ILE A 273 -13.92 -23.08 5.23
N MET A 274 -12.80 -22.92 5.93
CA MET A 274 -11.48 -23.08 5.32
C MET A 274 -11.15 -24.55 5.01
N ASN A 275 -11.62 -25.50 5.81
CA ASN A 275 -11.34 -26.92 5.59
C ASN A 275 -12.03 -27.46 4.31
N ASP A 276 -13.20 -26.93 3.96
CA ASP A 276 -13.96 -27.39 2.79
C ASP A 276 -13.31 -26.94 1.46
N ILE A 277 -12.72 -25.73 1.42
CA ILE A 277 -11.87 -25.27 0.29
C ILE A 277 -10.60 -26.14 0.16
N LEU A 278 -10.06 -26.66 1.28
CA LEU A 278 -8.85 -27.47 1.30
C LEU A 278 -9.05 -28.91 0.82
N ASP A 279 -10.27 -29.41 0.80
CA ASP A 279 -10.60 -30.74 0.30
C ASP A 279 -10.59 -30.82 -1.24
N MET A 280 -10.50 -29.69 -1.94
CA MET A 280 -10.30 -29.62 -3.40
C MET A 280 -8.84 -29.64 -3.86
N ARG A 281 -7.87 -29.81 -2.95
CA ARG A 281 -6.46 -30.08 -3.32
C ARG A 281 -6.27 -31.14 -4.42
N PRO A 282 -7.07 -32.24 -4.48
CA PRO A 282 -6.94 -33.26 -5.52
C PRO A 282 -7.46 -32.86 -6.91
N THR A 283 -8.34 -31.85 -6.99
CA THR A 283 -8.96 -31.39 -8.25
C THR A 283 -8.23 -30.21 -8.90
N LEU A 284 -7.32 -29.56 -8.15
CA LEU A 284 -6.53 -28.43 -8.60
C LEU A 284 -5.21 -28.90 -9.22
N ASN A 285 -5.08 -28.80 -10.55
CA ASN A 285 -3.85 -29.15 -11.26
C ASN A 285 -2.75 -28.07 -11.21
N ASP A 286 -3.01 -26.90 -10.62
CA ASP A 286 -2.09 -25.75 -10.69
C ASP A 286 -1.22 -25.60 -9.43
N SER A 287 0.09 -25.73 -9.63
CA SER A 287 1.13 -25.60 -8.60
C SER A 287 1.11 -24.24 -7.86
N LYS A 288 0.66 -23.15 -8.50
CA LYS A 288 0.64 -21.81 -7.87
C LYS A 288 -0.48 -21.68 -6.85
N LEU A 289 -1.67 -22.19 -7.17
CA LEU A 289 -2.83 -22.14 -6.26
C LEU A 289 -2.58 -23.02 -5.03
N LEU A 290 -2.00 -24.21 -5.23
CA LEU A 290 -1.55 -25.08 -4.14
C LEU A 290 -0.48 -24.41 -3.26
N SER A 291 0.48 -23.70 -3.86
CA SER A 291 1.49 -22.93 -3.11
C SER A 291 0.88 -21.79 -2.29
N LEU A 292 -0.07 -21.04 -2.87
CA LEU A 292 -0.79 -19.97 -2.19
C LEU A 292 -1.56 -20.50 -0.98
N LEU A 293 -2.37 -21.55 -1.17
CA LEU A 293 -3.11 -22.22 -0.09
C LEU A 293 -2.14 -22.66 1.02
N ASN A 294 -1.06 -23.36 0.67
CA ASN A 294 -0.06 -23.80 1.65
C ASN A 294 0.63 -22.64 2.40
N THR A 295 0.79 -21.48 1.78
CA THR A 295 1.43 -20.30 2.40
C THR A 295 0.48 -19.59 3.37
N LYS A 296 -0.81 -19.52 3.04
CA LYS A 296 -1.84 -18.91 3.88
C LYS A 296 -2.20 -19.78 5.10
N ILE A 297 -2.12 -21.11 4.97
CA ILE A 297 -2.38 -22.09 6.06
C ILE A 297 -1.29 -22.11 7.13
N LYS A 298 -0.04 -21.75 6.80
CA LYS A 298 1.08 -21.75 7.74
C LYS A 298 1.12 -20.53 8.68
N ARG A 299 0.15 -19.63 8.56
CA ARG A 299 -0.05 -18.47 9.45
C ARG A 299 -1.19 -18.75 10.40
#